data_AF-A0A1I5UVH4-F1
#
_entry.id   AF-A0A1I5UVH4-F1
#
_cell.length_a   1.000
_cell.length_b   1.000
_cell.length_c   1.000
_cell.angle_alpha   90.00
_cell.angle_beta   90.00
_cell.angle_gamma   90.00
#
_symmetry.space_group_name_H-M   'P 1'
#
loop_
_entity.id
_entity.type
_entity.pdbx_description
1 polymer ?
#
loop_
_entity_poly.entity_id
_entity_poly.type
_entity_poly.pdbx_seq_one_letter_code
_entity_poly.pdbx_strand_id
1 'polypeptide(L)' 'TEAAQMIAAMQAFRDLFAGENPAKKLIRGIGLMAAATLPGIKTQFIKRALGLSGDLPKLAKK' A
#
# COMPACT_ATOMS: atom_id res chain seq x y z
N THR A 1 -7.07 7.51 16.37
CA THR A 1 -5.65 7.39 15.96
C THR A 1 -5.47 6.93 14.52
N GLU A 2 -6.45 6.24 13.92
CA GLU A 2 -6.39 5.76 12.52
C GLU A 2 -6.06 6.84 11.50
N ALA A 3 -6.64 8.05 11.64
CA ALA A 3 -6.31 9.18 10.78
C ALA A 3 -4.82 9.58 10.86
N ALA A 4 -4.24 9.63 12.07
CA ALA A 4 -2.82 9.95 12.25
C ALA A 4 -1.91 8.86 11.67
N GLN A 5 -2.29 7.58 11.81
CA GLN A 5 -1.57 6.46 11.18
C GLN A 5 -1.63 6.55 9.66
N MET A 6 -2.79 6.88 9.09
CA MET A 6 -2.93 7.05 7.64
C MET A 6 -2.07 8.21 7.13
N ILE A 7 -2.06 9.34 7.84
CA ILE A 7 -1.21 10.49 7.49
C ILE A 7 0.28 10.11 7.52
N ALA A 8 0.74 9.46 8.59
CA ALA A 8 2.13 9.04 8.73
C ALA A 8 2.52 8.04 7.62
N ALA A 9 1.64 7.10 7.29
CA ALA A 9 1.86 6.17 6.18
C ALA A 9 1.98 6.92 4.85
N MET A 10 1.08 7.88 4.56
CA MET A 10 1.14 8.65 3.31
C MET A 10 2.40 9.51 3.20
N GLN A 11 2.86 10.08 4.31
CA GLN A 11 4.12 10.83 4.36
C GLN A 11 5.31 9.90 4.08
N ALA A 12 5.36 8.73 4.71
CA ALA A 12 6.40 7.74 4.46
C ALA A 12 6.39 7.28 2.99
N PHE A 13 5.21 7.05 2.38
CA PHE A 13 5.12 6.77 0.95
C PHE A 13 5.63 7.92 0.09
N ARG A 14 5.25 9.17 0.40
CA ARG A 14 5.75 10.34 -0.33
C ARG A 14 7.26 10.44 -0.26
N ASP A 15 7.84 10.35 0.93
CA ASP A 15 9.29 10.49 1.12
C ASP A 15 10.06 9.31 0.53
N LEU A 16 9.48 8.11 0.63
CA LEU A 16 10.03 6.92 0.04
C LEU A 16 10.04 7.04 -1.47
N PHE A 17 8.99 7.58 -2.12
CA PHE A 17 8.83 7.69 -3.58
C PHE A 17 9.29 9.01 -4.22
N ALA A 18 9.62 10.04 -3.44
CA ALA A 18 10.09 11.33 -3.94
C ALA A 18 11.55 11.30 -4.43
N GLY A 19 11.81 12.03 -5.52
CA GLY A 19 13.15 12.25 -6.07
C GLY A 19 13.87 11.01 -6.60
N GLU A 20 15.14 11.21 -6.97
CA GLU A 20 15.97 10.22 -7.69
C GLU A 20 17.10 9.60 -6.85
N ASN A 21 17.00 9.65 -5.52
CA ASN A 21 18.03 9.09 -4.65
C ASN A 21 18.21 7.57 -4.94
N PRO A 22 19.45 7.12 -5.26
CA PRO A 22 19.70 5.75 -5.73
C PRO A 22 19.40 4.69 -4.66
N ALA A 23 19.64 4.99 -3.38
CA ALA A 23 19.31 4.08 -2.29
C ALA A 23 17.78 3.93 -2.13
N LYS A 24 17.03 5.04 -2.19
CA LYS A 24 15.55 4.99 -2.18
C LYS A 24 15.02 4.19 -3.38
N LYS A 25 15.61 4.38 -4.56
CA LYS A 25 15.25 3.64 -5.78
C LYS A 25 15.45 2.13 -5.62
N LEU A 26 16.56 1.70 -5.01
CA LEU A 26 16.82 0.29 -4.74
C LEU A 26 15.78 -0.30 -3.79
N ILE A 27 15.48 0.38 -2.68
CA ILE A 27 14.47 -0.05 -1.70
C ILE A 27 13.10 -0.18 -2.37
N ARG A 28 12.67 0.83 -3.15
CA ARG A 28 11.42 0.77 -3.94
C ARG A 28 11.42 -0.43 -4.88
N GLY A 29 12.50 -0.66 -5.61
CA GLY A 29 12.63 -1.74 -6.59
C GLY A 29 12.45 -3.11 -5.96
N ILE A 30 13.17 -3.38 -4.86
CA ILE A 30 13.06 -4.64 -4.11
C ILE A 30 11.62 -4.82 -3.59
N GLY A 31 11.05 -3.78 -2.98
CA GLY A 31 9.67 -3.84 -2.45
C GLY A 31 8.63 -4.10 -3.53
N LEU A 32 8.74 -3.47 -4.70
CA LEU A 32 7.83 -3.67 -5.83
C LEU A 32 7.99 -5.07 -6.45
N MET A 33 9.23 -5.57 -6.58
CA MET A 33 9.46 -6.93 -7.04
C MET A 33 8.86 -7.95 -6.09
N ALA A 34 9.07 -7.81 -4.78
CA ALA A 34 8.46 -8.66 -3.78
C ALA A 34 6.92 -8.59 -3.85
N ALA A 35 6.33 -7.40 -3.91
CA ALA A 35 4.88 -7.25 -4.02
C ALA A 35 4.29 -7.89 -5.29
N ALA A 36 5.07 -7.94 -6.38
CA ALA A 36 4.65 -8.55 -7.65
C ALA A 36 4.77 -10.09 -7.65
N THR A 37 5.74 -10.65 -6.94
CA THR A 37 6.03 -12.10 -6.97
C THR A 37 5.28 -12.89 -5.90
N LEU A 38 4.88 -12.27 -4.79
CA LEU A 38 4.14 -12.99 -3.75
C LEU A 38 2.72 -13.37 -4.23
N PRO A 39 2.37 -14.67 -4.29
CA PRO A 39 1.08 -15.13 -4.77
C PRO A 39 -0.04 -14.65 -3.84
N GLY A 40 -1.11 -14.10 -4.42
CA GLY A 40 -2.29 -13.63 -3.68
C GLY A 40 -2.19 -12.20 -3.12
N ILE A 41 -0.99 -11.66 -2.88
CA ILE A 41 -0.82 -10.29 -2.34
C ILE A 41 -1.35 -9.23 -3.32
N LYS A 42 -1.01 -9.36 -4.61
CA LYS A 42 -1.51 -8.45 -5.65
C LYS A 42 -3.05 -8.38 -5.65
N THR A 43 -3.72 -9.53 -5.56
CA THR A 43 -5.18 -9.60 -5.52
C THR A 43 -5.75 -8.94 -4.26
N GLN A 44 -5.10 -9.12 -3.11
CA GLN A 44 -5.53 -8.48 -1.86
C GLN A 44 -5.34 -6.96 -1.89
N PHE A 45 -4.22 -6.46 -2.42
CA PHE A 45 -4.02 -5.03 -2.61
C PHE A 45 -5.07 -4.42 -3.54
N ILE A 46 -5.38 -5.09 -4.65
CA ILE A 46 -6.43 -4.64 -5.58
C ILE A 46 -7.79 -4.61 -4.88
N LYS A 47 -8.17 -5.67 -4.15
CA LYS A 47 -9.44 -5.70 -3.39
C LYS A 47 -9.52 -4.58 -2.36
N ARG A 48 -8.42 -4.31 -1.64
CA ARG A 48 -8.37 -3.24 -0.63
C ARG A 48 -8.45 -1.85 -1.26
N ALA A 49 -7.76 -1.64 -2.39
CA ALA A 49 -7.80 -0.39 -3.14
C ALA A 49 -9.18 -0.10 -3.73
N LEU A 50 -9.89 -1.14 -4.20
CA LEU A 50 -11.27 -1.05 -4.67
C LEU A 50 -12.31 -0.91 -3.53
N GLY A 51 -11.87 -0.92 -2.27
CA GLY A 51 -12.76 -0.87 -1.12
C GLY A 51 -13.61 -2.14 -0.94
N LEU A 52 -13.22 -3.26 -1.55
CA LEU A 52 -13.90 -4.56 -1.44
C LEU A 52 -13.46 -5.38 -0.21
N SER A 53 -12.55 -4.83 0.60
CA SER A 53 -12.07 -5.45 1.83
C SER A 53 -11.74 -4.40 2.90
N GLY A 54 -11.71 -4.82 4.17
CA GLY A 54 -11.48 -3.97 5.35
C GLY A 54 -12.76 -3.37 5.91
N ASP A 55 -12.79 -2.05 6.16
CA ASP A 55 -13.95 -1.41 6.78
C ASP A 55 -15.10 -1.20 5.77
N LEU A 56 -15.89 -2.24 5.60
CA LEU A 56 -17.06 -2.27 4.72
C LEU A 56 -18.32 -1.74 5.44
N PRO A 57 -19.20 -0.99 4.75
CA PRO A 57 -20.49 -0.61 5.29
C PRO A 57 -21.33 -1.86 5.55
N LYS A 58 -22.24 -1.79 6.54
CA LYS A 58 -23.11 -2.93 6.93
C LYS A 58 -23.88 -3.54 5.73
N LEU A 59 -24.22 -2.72 4.74
CA LEU A 59 -24.94 -3.15 3.52
C LEU A 59 -24.11 -4.09 2.62
N ALA A 60 -22.78 -4.00 2.66
CA ALA A 60 -21.86 -4.80 1.84
C ALA A 60 -21.31 -6.05 2.56
N LYS A 61 -21.69 -6.27 3.83
CA LYS A 61 -21.24 -7.40 4.67
C LYS A 61 -22.18 -8.63 4.58
N LYS A 62 -22.95 -8.77 3.50
CA LYS A 62 -23.91 -9.87 3.29
C LYS A 62 -23.31 -10.99 2.45
#